data_AF-A0A7C5Z791-F1
#
_entry.id   AF-A0A7C5Z791-F1
#
_cell.length_a   1.000
_cell.length_b   1.000
_cell.length_c   1.000
_cell.angle_alpha   90.00
_cell.angle_beta   90.00
_cell.angle_gamma   90.00
#
_symmetry.space_group_name_H-M   'P 1'
#
loop_
_entity.id
_entity.type
_entity.pdbx_description
1 polymer ?
#
loop_
_entity_poly.entity_id
_entity_poly.type
_entity_poly.pdbx_seq_one_letter_code
_entity_poly.pdbx_strand_id
1 'polypeptide(L)' 'MTVRAYAAMAAGRPLEPYTYERPSSLGPYEVELEVECCGICHSDI' A
#
# COMPACT_ATOMS: atom_id res chain seq x y z
N MET A 1 3.09 -1.71 -12.99
CA MET A 1 3.94 -2.59 -12.18
C MET A 1 3.10 -3.03 -11.01
N THR A 2 3.03 -4.33 -10.78
CA THR A 2 2.12 -4.94 -9.80
C THR A 2 2.70 -4.85 -8.39
N VAL A 3 1.91 -4.34 -7.43
CA VAL A 3 2.29 -4.22 -6.02
C VAL A 3 1.34 -5.08 -5.18
N ARG A 4 1.91 -5.89 -4.27
CA ARG A 4 1.16 -6.71 -3.31
C ARG A 4 1.03 -5.96 -1.99
N ALA A 5 -0.17 -5.91 -1.43
CA ALA A 5 -0.49 -5.16 -0.23
C ALA A 5 -1.58 -5.87 0.59
N TYR A 6 -1.98 -5.25 1.70
CA TYR A 6 -3.18 -5.57 2.46
C TYR A 6 -4.07 -4.33 2.51
N ALA A 7 -5.38 -4.49 2.30
CA ALA A 7 -6.32 -3.37 2.24
C ALA A 7 -7.66 -3.71 2.89
N ALA A 8 -8.32 -2.70 3.49
CA ALA A 8 -9.69 -2.79 3.96
C ALA A 8 -10.64 -2.38 2.82
N MET A 9 -11.49 -3.30 2.37
CA MET A 9 -12.37 -3.07 1.21
C MET A 9 -13.61 -2.23 1.54
N ALA A 10 -13.88 -1.99 2.82
CA ALA A 10 -14.86 -1.03 3.31
C ALA A 10 -14.52 -0.60 4.74
N ALA A 11 -15.11 0.49 5.21
CA ALA A 11 -14.92 0.99 6.57
C ALA A 11 -15.21 -0.09 7.63
N GLY A 12 -14.28 -0.28 8.57
CA GLY A 12 -14.38 -1.25 9.66
C GLY A 12 -14.27 -2.72 9.25
N ARG A 13 -13.91 -3.03 8.00
CA ARG A 13 -13.67 -4.41 7.55
C ARG A 13 -12.22 -4.85 7.83
N PRO A 14 -11.98 -6.15 8.04
CA PRO A 14 -10.62 -6.68 8.14
C PRO A 14 -9.77 -6.35 6.91
N LEU A 15 -8.45 -6.28 7.11
CA LEU A 15 -7.48 -6.21 6.02
C LEU A 15 -7.41 -7.55 5.28
N GLU A 16 -7.46 -7.50 3.96
CA GLU A 16 -7.38 -8.68 3.08
C GLU A 16 -6.24 -8.50 2.07
N PRO A 17 -5.62 -9.60 1.56
CA PRO A 17 -4.62 -9.50 0.51
C PRO A 17 -5.16 -8.77 -0.72
N TYR A 18 -4.43 -7.76 -1.17
CA TYR A 18 -4.81 -6.92 -2.29
C TYR A 18 -3.62 -6.72 -3.23
N THR A 19 -3.91 -6.55 -4.52
CA THR A 19 -2.90 -6.31 -5.55
C THR A 19 -3.37 -5.17 -6.43
N TYR A 20 -2.49 -4.19 -6.65
CA TYR A 20 -2.78 -3.03 -7.49
C TYR A 20 -1.65 -2.74 -8.46
N GLU A 21 -1.98 -2.03 -9.53
CA GLU A 21 -1.02 -1.55 -10.51
C GLU A 21 -0.60 -0.13 -10.18
N ARG A 22 0.70 0.13 -10.16
CA ARG A 22 1.26 1.48 -10.17
C ARG A 22 1.88 1.82 -11.54
N PRO A 23 2.04 3.12 -11.86
CA PRO A 23 2.75 3.56 -13.06
C PRO A 23 4.13 2.91 -13.22
N SER A 24 4.51 2.61 -14.46
CA SER A 24 5.82 2.02 -14.76
C SER A 24 6.97 3.03 -14.63
N SER A 25 6.68 4.32 -14.67
CA SER A 25 7.65 5.41 -14.54
C SER A 25 7.28 6.31 -13.37
N LEU A 26 8.26 6.68 -12.57
CA LEU A 26 8.12 7.69 -11.53
C LEU A 26 8.04 9.08 -12.13
N GLY A 27 7.21 9.93 -11.54
CA GLY A 27 7.22 11.36 -11.78
C GLY A 27 8.53 12.01 -11.33
N PRO A 28 8.80 13.28 -11.72
CA PRO A 28 10.08 13.95 -11.46
C PRO A 28 10.41 14.16 -9.97
N TYR A 29 9.43 13.96 -9.08
CA TYR A 29 9.57 14.12 -7.63
C TYR A 29 9.13 12.89 -6.85
N GLU A 30 8.89 11.77 -7.53
CA GLU A 30 8.48 10.52 -6.88
C GLU A 30 9.70 9.63 -6.63
N VAL A 31 9.65 8.86 -5.55
CA VAL A 31 10.64 7.85 -5.22
C VAL A 31 9.93 6.52 -5.00
N GLU A 32 10.61 5.44 -5.35
CA GLU A 32 10.17 4.09 -5.04
C GLU A 32 11.06 3.51 -3.94
N LEU A 33 10.43 2.86 -2.96
CA LEU A 33 11.10 2.23 -1.84
C LEU A 33 10.58 0.79 -1.68
N GLU A 34 11.48 -0.12 -1.35
CA GLU A 34 11.12 -1.46 -0.88
C GLU A 34 10.85 -1.39 0.63
N VAL A 35 9.65 -1.78 1.04
CA VAL A 35 9.22 -1.70 2.44
C VAL A 35 9.77 -2.90 3.21
N GLU A 36 10.75 -2.69 4.07
CA GLU A 36 11.28 -3.73 4.96
C GLU A 36 10.35 -4.01 6.14
N CYS A 37 9.79 -2.95 6.74
CA CYS A 37 8.84 -3.03 7.85
C CYS A 37 7.93 -1.79 7.90
N CYS A 38 6.71 -1.96 8.44
CA CYS A 38 5.76 -0.87 8.66
C CYS A 38 5.13 -1.00 10.05
N GLY A 39 5.11 0.07 10.84
CA GLY A 39 4.48 0.09 12.16
C GLY A 39 2.97 0.27 12.07
N ILE A 40 2.25 -0.17 13.11
CA ILE A 40 0.79 -0.01 13.24
C ILE A 40 0.50 0.81 14.49
N CYS A 41 -0.48 1.72 14.39
CA CYS A 41 -0.95 2.53 15.50
C CYS A 41 -2.45 2.88 15.36
N HIS A 42 -2.96 3.69 16.29
CA HIS A 42 -4.38 4.05 16.30
C HIS A 42 -4.82 4.95 15.14
N SER A 43 -3.90 5.63 14.45
CA SER A 43 -4.26 6.44 13.28
C SER A 43 -4.56 5.61 12.02
N ASP A 44 -4.26 4.31 12.04
CA ASP A 44 -4.56 3.40 10.92
C ASP A 44 -6.03 2.94 10.91
N ILE A 45 -6.80 3.32 11.95
CA ILE A 45 -8.24 3.02 12.13
C ILE A 45 -9.04 4.31 11.92
#